data_AF-A0AAJ3DMB7-F1
#
_entry.id   AF-A0AAJ3DMB7-F1
#
_cell.length_a   1.000
_cell.length_b   1.000
_cell.length_c   1.000
_cell.angle_alpha   90.00
_cell.angle_beta   90.00
_cell.angle_gamma   90.00
#
_symmetry.space_group_name_H-M   'P 1'
#
loop_
_entity.id
_entity.type
_entity.pdbx_description
1 polymer ?
#
loop_
_entity_poly.entity_id
_entity_poly.type
_entity_poly.pdbx_seq_one_letter_code
_entity_poly.pdbx_strand_id
1 'polypeptide(L)'
;MSLVIDKQLQRVRGQLLHRATRTEESDAPLPLPAICVTALWHRYRQQEAAREKAGEAWHDTGMIFTTRYGLPVEPRNFNRSYDSRIARAAVPKITVHDARRTCGSLLVDLDVHPRVAMAILRHADFSITMEIYSQVSSKATRESLRKLGQSLDQ
;
A
#
# COMPACT_ATOMS: atom_id res chain seq x y z
N MET A 1 13.45 -3.11 -13.18
CA MET A 1 13.63 -3.09 -11.72
C MET A 1 12.52 -3.94 -11.12
N SER A 2 12.84 -5.15 -10.65
CA SER A 2 11.91 -5.98 -9.87
C SER A 2 12.02 -5.58 -8.41
N LEU A 3 10.89 -5.37 -7.74
CA LEU A 3 10.83 -5.06 -6.31
C LEU A 3 10.18 -6.25 -5.60
N VAL A 4 10.90 -6.80 -4.62
CA VAL A 4 10.44 -7.93 -3.80
C VAL A 4 10.33 -7.44 -2.36
N ILE A 5 9.28 -7.86 -1.67
CA ILE A 5 9.08 -7.60 -0.24
C ILE A 5 9.43 -8.90 0.50
N ASP A 6 10.60 -8.93 1.13
CA ASP A 6 11.16 -10.12 1.79
C ASP A 6 11.10 -10.07 3.33
N LYS A 7 10.95 -8.86 3.89
CA LYS A 7 10.98 -8.60 5.32
C LYS A 7 9.82 -7.70 5.72
N GLN A 8 9.12 -8.11 6.78
CA GLN A 8 8.18 -7.27 7.50
C GLN A 8 8.81 -6.81 8.81
N LEU A 9 8.77 -5.50 9.05
CA LEU A 9 9.17 -4.93 10.33
C LEU A 9 7.97 -4.92 11.28
N GLN A 10 8.05 -5.65 12.39
CA GLN A 10 7.01 -5.68 13.41
C GLN A 10 7.58 -5.26 14.76
N ARG A 11 6.83 -4.46 15.52
CA ARG A 11 7.18 -4.17 16.91
C ARG A 11 6.55 -5.22 17.82
N VAL A 12 7.38 -6.04 18.47
CA VAL A 12 6.95 -7.06 19.42
C VAL A 12 7.68 -6.81 20.73
N ARG A 13 6.92 -6.68 21.83
CA ARG A 13 7.47 -6.48 23.19
C ARG A 13 8.54 -5.39 23.29
N GLY A 14 8.35 -4.28 22.56
CA GLY A 14 9.24 -3.12 22.61
C GLY A 14 10.41 -3.14 21.63
N GLN A 15 10.66 -4.24 20.92
CA GLN A 15 11.74 -4.36 19.94
C GLN A 15 11.21 -4.41 18.50
N LEU A 16 11.98 -3.88 17.55
CA LEU A 16 11.72 -4.03 16.12
C LEU A 16 12.28 -5.37 15.66
N LEU A 17 11.39 -6.30 15.32
CA LEU A 17 11.75 -7.59 14.77
C LEU A 17 11.55 -7.57 13.26
N HIS A 18 12.57 -8.02 12.53
CA HIS A 18 12.43 -8.40 11.14
C HIS A 18 11.85 -9.81 11.09
N ARG A 19 10.61 -9.95 10.62
CA ARG A 19 10.03 -11.26 10.28
C ARG A 19 10.17 -11.46 8.78
N ALA A 20 10.69 -12.61 8.38
CA ALA A 20 10.66 -13.01 6.98
C ALA A 20 9.19 -13.17 6.55
N THR A 21 8.82 -12.60 5.40
CA THR A 21 7.47 -12.75 4.83
C THR A 21 7.31 -14.04 4.03
N ARG A 22 8.18 -15.04 4.27
CA ARG A 22 8.45 -16.18 3.38
C ARG A 22 7.21 -17.08 3.19
N THR A 23 6.33 -16.66 2.31
CA THR A 23 5.39 -17.48 1.54
C THR A 23 5.91 -17.57 0.11
N GLU A 24 5.67 -18.69 -0.57
CA GLU A 24 6.13 -18.96 -1.95
C GLU A 24 5.66 -17.89 -2.97
N GLU A 25 4.62 -17.11 -2.63
CA GLU A 25 4.10 -16.01 -3.44
C GLU A 25 4.81 -14.66 -3.26
N SER A 26 5.72 -14.53 -2.27
CA SER A 26 6.44 -13.27 -2.02
C SER A 26 7.43 -12.89 -3.14
N ASP A 27 7.86 -13.86 -3.96
CA ASP A 27 8.82 -13.67 -5.06
C ASP A 27 8.20 -13.14 -6.36
N ALA A 28 6.86 -13.07 -6.46
CA ALA A 28 6.21 -12.51 -7.64
C ALA A 28 6.49 -10.99 -7.75
N PRO A 29 6.98 -10.48 -8.89
CA PRO A 29 7.21 -9.05 -9.09
C PRO A 29 5.94 -8.25 -8.79
N LEU A 30 6.02 -7.26 -7.89
CA LEU A 30 4.87 -6.43 -7.58
C LEU A 30 4.54 -5.56 -8.81
N PRO A 31 3.34 -5.69 -9.42
CA PRO A 31 2.94 -4.78 -10.49
C PRO A 31 2.74 -3.39 -9.89
N LEU A 32 3.75 -2.54 -10.07
CA LEU A 32 3.76 -1.17 -9.55
C LEU A 32 3.26 -0.20 -10.62
N PRO A 33 2.22 0.60 -10.34
CA PRO A 33 1.86 1.73 -11.19
C PRO A 33 3.06 2.67 -11.40
N ALA A 34 3.12 3.33 -12.55
CA ALA A 34 4.23 4.24 -12.89
C ALA A 34 4.49 5.29 -11.80
N ILE A 35 3.44 5.81 -11.16
CA ILE A 35 3.55 6.76 -10.04
C ILE A 35 4.33 6.18 -8.85
N CYS A 36 4.18 4.89 -8.54
CA CYS A 36 4.92 4.24 -7.47
C CYS A 36 6.40 4.08 -7.86
N VAL A 37 6.68 3.74 -9.13
CA VAL A 37 8.06 3.65 -9.64
C VAL A 37 8.75 5.00 -9.56
N THR A 38 8.09 6.09 -9.98
CA THR A 38 8.60 7.45 -9.84
C THR A 38 8.87 7.83 -8.38
N ALA A 39 7.96 7.49 -7.47
CA ALA A 39 8.12 7.74 -6.04
C ALA A 39 9.33 6.98 -5.46
N LEU A 40 9.56 5.73 -5.89
CA LEU A 40 10.72 4.93 -5.48
C LEU A 40 12.03 5.54 -5.99
N TRP A 41 12.08 6.04 -7.22
CA TRP A 41 13.25 6.75 -7.74
C TRP A 41 13.56 8.02 -6.96
N HIS A 42 12.53 8.80 -6.64
CA HIS A 42 12.70 9.99 -5.81
C HIS A 42 13.23 9.62 -4.42
N ARG A 43 12.69 8.54 -3.84
CA ARG A 43 13.16 8.02 -2.56
C ARG A 43 14.61 7.55 -2.62
N TYR A 44 15.00 6.84 -3.67
CA TYR A 44 16.37 6.38 -3.87
C TYR A 44 17.35 7.56 -3.90
N ARG A 45 17.04 8.62 -4.66
CA ARG A 45 17.88 9.84 -4.68
C ARG A 45 17.99 10.50 -3.30
N GLN A 46 16.90 10.56 -2.54
CA GLN A 46 16.92 11.08 -1.17
C GLN A 46 17.78 10.21 -0.24
N GLN A 47 17.78 8.89 -0.45
CA GLN A 47 18.57 7.96 0.33
C GLN A 47 20.06 8.13 0.07
N GLU A 48 20.47 8.24 -1.20
CA GLU A 48 21.87 8.46 -1.56
C GLU A 48 22.40 9.78 -0.99
N ALA A 49 21.61 10.85 -1.07
CA ALA A 49 21.96 12.12 -0.44
C ALA A 49 22.03 12.04 1.10
N ALA A 50 21.21 11.18 1.73
CA ALA A 50 21.29 10.93 3.16
C ALA A 50 22.53 10.09 3.53
N ARG A 51 22.88 9.11 2.70
CA ARG A 51 24.07 8.27 2.83
C ARG A 51 25.34 9.10 2.77
N GLU A 52 25.46 9.96 1.77
CA GLU A 52 26.60 10.87 1.63
C GLU A 52 26.75 11.78 2.85
N LYS A 53 25.64 12.35 3.34
CA LYS A 53 25.65 13.20 4.55
C LYS A 53 25.95 12.45 5.84
N ALA A 54 25.57 11.17 5.93
CA ALA A 54 25.80 10.35 7.11
C ALA A 54 27.25 9.84 7.18
N GLY A 55 27.93 9.68 6.04
CA GLY A 55 29.29 9.17 5.97
C GLY A 55 29.41 7.82 6.69
N GLU A 56 30.36 7.73 7.62
CA GLU A 56 30.60 6.52 8.42
C GLU A 56 29.43 6.12 9.33
N ALA A 57 28.53 7.04 9.67
CA ALA A 57 27.34 6.73 10.47
C ALA A 57 26.23 6.03 9.65
N TRP A 58 26.44 5.81 8.35
CA TRP A 58 25.48 5.09 7.52
C TRP A 58 25.50 3.59 7.76
N HIS A 59 24.32 3.02 7.95
CA HIS A 59 24.12 1.58 8.10
C HIS A 59 23.58 1.00 6.80
N ASP A 60 24.35 0.12 6.16
CA ASP A 60 23.91 -0.55 4.94
C ASP A 60 23.00 -1.74 5.27
N THR A 61 21.69 -1.48 5.26
CA THR A 61 20.67 -2.48 5.59
C THR A 61 19.99 -3.08 4.35
N GLY A 62 20.33 -2.60 3.14
CA GLY A 62 19.66 -2.98 1.89
C GLY A 62 18.18 -2.56 1.78
N MET A 63 17.68 -1.67 2.64
CA MET A 63 16.29 -1.22 2.62
C MET A 63 16.12 0.07 1.81
N ILE A 64 14.98 0.26 1.15
CA ILE A 64 14.66 1.49 0.40
C ILE A 64 14.11 2.59 1.32
N PHE A 65 13.32 2.21 2.32
CA PHE A 65 12.74 3.12 3.31
C PHE A 65 13.51 3.03 4.62
N THR A 66 14.29 4.07 4.88
CA THR A 66 15.26 4.16 5.98
C THR A 66 15.20 5.52 6.66
N THR A 67 15.74 5.60 7.86
CA THR A 67 16.09 6.87 8.50
C THR A 67 17.27 7.52 7.79
N ARG A 68 17.67 8.72 8.24
CA ARG A 68 18.85 9.43 7.71
C ARG A 68 20.18 8.69 7.91
N TYR A 69 20.21 7.62 8.70
CA TYR A 69 21.40 6.80 8.98
C TYR A 69 21.30 5.39 8.39
N GLY A 70 20.33 5.11 7.51
CA GLY A 70 20.16 3.78 6.91
C GLY A 70 19.36 2.79 7.77
N LEU A 71 19.05 3.13 9.03
CA LEU A 71 18.28 2.26 9.93
C LEU A 71 16.79 2.16 9.56
N PRO A 72 16.06 1.12 10.03
CA PRO A 72 14.63 0.96 9.79
C PRO A 72 13.80 2.15 10.31
N VAL A 73 12.73 2.49 9.58
CA VAL A 73 11.77 3.48 10.05
C VAL A 73 10.82 2.83 11.05
N GLU A 74 10.81 3.33 12.28
CA GLU A 74 9.86 2.92 13.31
C GLU A 74 8.40 3.17 12.85
N PRO A 75 7.50 2.17 12.92
CA PRO A 75 6.12 2.32 12.47
C PRO A 75 5.37 3.48 13.13
N ARG A 76 5.60 3.74 14.43
CA ARG A 76 5.01 4.90 15.13
C ARG A 76 5.48 6.22 14.53
N ASN A 77 6.76 6.34 14.17
CA ASN A 77 7.30 7.54 13.54
C ASN A 77 6.74 7.72 12.12
N PHE A 78 6.56 6.62 11.39
CA PHE A 78 5.90 6.64 10.09
C PHE A 78 4.47 7.18 10.20
N ASN A 79 3.66 6.62 11.12
CA ASN A 79 2.28 7.08 11.32
C ASN A 79 2.20 8.54 11.73
N ARG A 80 3.09 9.01 12.62
CA ARG A 80 3.16 10.43 13.01
C ARG A 80 3.50 11.33 11.81
N SER A 81 4.45 10.92 10.99
CA SER A 81 4.82 11.63 9.76
C SER A 81 3.67 11.66 8.75
N TYR A 82 2.93 10.56 8.63
CA TYR A 82 1.76 10.44 7.78
C TYR A 82 0.62 11.37 8.24
N ASP A 83 0.28 11.36 9.53
CA ASP A 83 -0.73 12.26 10.11
C ASP A 83 -0.38 13.73 9.88
N SER A 84 0.89 14.10 10.03
CA SER A 84 1.35 15.47 9.76
C SER A 84 1.19 15.86 8.29
N ARG A 85 1.42 14.93 7.36
CA ARG A 85 1.24 15.18 5.92
C ARG A 85 -0.24 15.33 5.54
N ILE A 86 -1.11 14.53 6.14
CA ILE A 86 -2.57 14.65 5.98
C ILE A 86 -3.04 16.03 6.45
N ALA A 87 -2.64 16.43 7.66
CA ALA A 87 -3.00 17.73 8.21
C ALA A 87 -2.53 18.88 7.29
N ARG A 88 -1.31 18.79 6.76
CA ARG A 88 -0.76 19.77 5.81
C ARG A 88 -1.51 19.78 4.47
N ALA A 89 -1.99 18.63 4.01
CA ALA A 89 -2.76 18.53 2.77
C ALA A 89 -4.22 19.02 2.94
N ALA A 90 -4.65 19.32 4.17
CA ALA A 90 -6.01 19.75 4.50
C ALA A 90 -7.11 18.78 4.01
N VAL A 91 -6.81 17.48 4.02
CA VAL A 91 -7.75 16.41 3.67
C VAL A 91 -8.31 15.73 4.92
N PRO A 92 -9.47 15.05 4.83
CA PRO A 92 -9.99 14.24 5.92
C PRO A 92 -8.93 13.27 6.45
N LYS A 93 -8.91 13.08 7.77
CA LYS A 93 -7.96 12.15 8.38
C LYS A 93 -8.27 10.73 7.94
N ILE A 94 -7.32 10.12 7.23
CA ILE A 94 -7.32 8.71 6.85
C ILE A 94 -6.10 8.04 7.44
N THR A 95 -6.17 6.74 7.73
CA THR A 95 -5.01 5.95 8.14
C THR A 95 -4.31 5.34 6.92
N VAL A 96 -3.11 4.80 7.13
CA VAL A 96 -2.39 4.01 6.09
C VAL A 96 -3.22 2.79 5.67
N HIS A 97 -3.98 2.22 6.60
CA HIS A 97 -4.89 1.12 6.30
C HIS A 97 -6.07 1.60 5.44
N ASP A 98 -6.61 2.78 5.72
CA ASP A 98 -7.68 3.37 4.91
C ASP A 98 -7.20 3.68 3.48
N ALA A 99 -5.96 4.14 3.31
CA ALA A 99 -5.38 4.32 1.97
C ALA A 99 -5.35 3.01 1.16
N ARG A 100 -5.09 1.88 1.82
CA ARG A 100 -5.18 0.55 1.21
C ARG A 100 -6.63 0.16 0.90
N ARG A 101 -7.58 0.47 1.78
CA ARG A 101 -9.02 0.27 1.52
C ARG A 101 -9.48 1.11 0.31
N THR A 102 -9.05 2.37 0.21
CA THR A 102 -9.32 3.24 -0.93
C THR A 102 -8.79 2.66 -2.23
N CYS A 103 -7.57 2.09 -2.23
CA CYS A 103 -7.05 1.38 -3.40
C CYS A 103 -7.96 0.22 -3.82
N GLY A 104 -8.46 -0.57 -2.85
CA GLY A 104 -9.47 -1.59 -3.10
C GLY A 104 -10.74 -1.03 -3.74
N SER A 105 -11.32 0.03 -3.16
CA SER A 105 -12.53 0.67 -3.69
C SER A 105 -12.35 1.16 -5.12
N LEU A 106 -11.21 1.79 -5.43
CA LEU A 106 -10.89 2.26 -6.79
C LEU A 106 -10.78 1.10 -7.79
N LEU A 107 -10.23 -0.04 -7.38
CA LEU A 107 -10.19 -1.23 -8.23
C LEU A 107 -11.59 -1.79 -8.50
N VAL A 108 -12.51 -1.70 -7.53
CA VAL A 108 -13.92 -2.08 -7.74
C VAL A 108 -14.61 -1.13 -8.71
N ASP A 109 -14.41 0.18 -8.55
CA ASP A 109 -14.99 1.20 -9.44
C ASP A 109 -14.49 1.06 -10.88
N LEU A 110 -13.28 0.50 -11.07
CA LEU A 110 -12.70 0.16 -12.38
C LEU A 110 -13.14 -1.21 -12.91
N ASP A 111 -14.13 -1.86 -12.28
CA ASP A 111 -14.66 -3.18 -12.63
C ASP A 111 -13.58 -4.28 -12.67
N VAL A 112 -12.52 -4.13 -11.85
CA VAL A 112 -11.48 -5.15 -11.75
C VAL A 112 -12.07 -6.39 -11.07
N HIS A 113 -11.84 -7.56 -11.63
CA HIS A 113 -12.31 -8.81 -11.03
C HIS A 113 -11.70 -9.02 -9.63
N PRO A 114 -12.46 -9.46 -8.60
CA PRO A 114 -11.99 -9.60 -7.22
C PRO A 114 -10.68 -10.38 -7.10
N ARG A 115 -10.53 -11.46 -7.86
CA ARG A 115 -9.30 -12.27 -7.90
C ARG A 115 -8.06 -11.47 -8.32
N VAL A 116 -8.21 -10.56 -9.28
CA VAL A 116 -7.12 -9.69 -9.75
C VAL A 116 -6.85 -8.59 -8.73
N ALA A 117 -7.90 -8.00 -8.14
CA ALA A 117 -7.74 -7.00 -7.09
C ALA A 117 -7.02 -7.58 -5.84
N MET A 118 -7.32 -8.81 -5.45
CA MET A 118 -6.62 -9.50 -4.36
C MET A 118 -5.14 -9.75 -4.68
N ALA A 119 -4.81 -10.09 -5.93
CA ALA A 119 -3.42 -10.24 -6.37
C ALA A 119 -2.67 -8.90 -6.31
N ILE A 120 -3.29 -7.81 -6.77
CA ILE A 120 -2.73 -6.45 -6.70
C ILE A 120 -2.52 -6.01 -5.24
N LEU A 121 -3.49 -6.26 -4.38
CA LEU A 121 -3.39 -5.90 -2.96
C LEU A 121 -2.43 -6.85 -2.21
N ARG A 122 -2.07 -8.01 -2.74
CA ARG A 122 -1.28 -9.07 -2.07
C ARG A 122 -1.87 -9.48 -0.71
N HIS A 123 -2.82 -10.42 -0.75
CA HIS A 123 -3.44 -11.00 0.45
C HIS A 123 -4.07 -9.95 1.39
N ALA A 124 -4.71 -8.92 0.83
CA ALA A 124 -5.74 -8.25 1.62
C ALA A 124 -6.69 -9.35 2.12
N ASP A 125 -7.02 -9.32 3.41
CA ASP A 125 -7.99 -10.25 3.99
C ASP A 125 -9.16 -10.38 3.02
N PHE A 126 -9.43 -11.62 2.58
CA PHE A 126 -10.50 -11.90 1.63
C PHE A 126 -11.80 -11.23 2.09
N SER A 127 -12.02 -11.22 3.41
CA SER A 127 -13.14 -10.58 4.07
C SER A 127 -13.17 -9.06 3.84
N ILE A 128 -12.04 -8.37 3.96
CA ILE A 128 -11.94 -6.91 3.70
C ILE A 128 -12.17 -6.62 2.22
N THR A 129 -11.60 -7.44 1.33
CA THR A 129 -11.81 -7.27 -0.11
C THR A 129 -13.29 -7.44 -0.45
N MET A 130 -13.93 -8.50 0.05
CA MET A 130 -15.35 -8.75 -0.21
C MET A 130 -16.27 -7.71 0.46
N GLU A 131 -15.92 -7.20 1.64
CA GLU A 131 -16.60 -6.08 2.30
C GLU A 131 -16.63 -4.85 1.37
N ILE A 132 -15.48 -4.47 0.81
CA ILE A 132 -15.38 -3.34 -0.13
C ILE A 132 -16.25 -3.59 -1.37
N TYR A 133 -16.16 -4.78 -1.98
CA TYR A 133 -16.97 -5.13 -3.14
C TYR A 133 -18.46 -5.12 -2.83
N SER A 134 -18.91 -5.60 -1.67
CA SER A 134 -20.33 -5.59 -1.29
C SER A 134 -20.90 -4.17 -1.13
N GLN A 135 -20.11 -3.24 -0.58
CA GLN A 135 -20.52 -1.85 -0.43
C GLN A 135 -20.65 -1.15 -1.79
N VAL A 136 -19.68 -1.32 -2.68
CA VAL A 136 -19.67 -0.69 -4.01
C VAL A 136 -20.67 -1.36 -4.96
N SER A 137 -20.75 -2.70 -4.93
CA SER A 137 -21.74 -3.50 -5.66
C SER A 137 -23.16 -3.03 -5.36
N SER A 138 -23.50 -2.60 -4.14
CA SER A 138 -24.85 -2.14 -3.83
C SER A 138 -25.32 -0.96 -4.71
N LYS A 139 -24.40 -0.11 -5.18
CA LYS A 139 -24.70 1.04 -6.04
C LYS A 139 -24.73 0.63 -7.52
N ALA A 140 -23.70 -0.07 -7.98
CA ALA A 140 -23.59 -0.56 -9.35
C ALA A 140 -24.69 -1.60 -9.69
N THR A 141 -24.97 -2.54 -8.77
CA THR A 141 -26.04 -3.54 -8.89
C THR A 141 -27.41 -2.89 -8.95
N ARG A 142 -27.70 -1.86 -8.13
CA ARG A 142 -28.96 -1.11 -8.25
C ARG A 142 -29.09 -0.43 -9.60
N GLU A 143 -28.02 0.16 -10.12
CA GLU A 143 -28.04 0.81 -11.43
C GLU A 143 -28.24 -0.20 -12.57
N SER A 144 -27.54 -1.34 -12.52
CA SER A 144 -27.68 -2.43 -13.50
C SER A 144 -29.07 -3.07 -13.46
N LEU A 145 -29.63 -3.32 -12.28
CA LEU A 145 -31.01 -3.83 -12.13
C LEU A 145 -32.03 -2.82 -12.65
N ARG A 146 -31.80 -1.51 -12.46
CA ARG A 146 -32.66 -0.47 -13.03
C ARG A 146 -32.62 -0.47 -14.56
N LYS A 147 -31.42 -0.57 -15.16
CA LYS A 147 -31.25 -0.67 -16.61
C LYS A 147 -31.90 -1.93 -17.18
N LEU A 148 -31.77 -3.06 -16.48
CA LEU A 148 -32.41 -4.32 -16.85
C LEU A 148 -33.94 -4.20 -16.82
N GLY A 149 -34.53 -3.66 -15.75
CA GLY A 149 -35.99 -3.43 -15.68
C GLY A 149 -36.50 -2.57 -16.84
N GLN A 150 -35.82 -1.47 -17.14
CA GLN A 150 -36.16 -0.59 -18.27
C GLN A 150 -36.07 -1.28 -19.64
N SER A 151 -35.22 -2.29 -19.80
CA SER A 151 -35.07 -3.07 -21.03
C SER A 151 -36.11 -4.19 -21.16
N LEU A 152 -36.72 -4.63 -20.05
CA LEU A 152 -37.72 -5.69 -20.03
C LEU A 152 -39.16 -5.13 -20.09
N ASP A 153 -39.33 -3.83 -19.82
CA ASP A 153 -40.61 -3.10 -19.93
C ASP A 153 -40.83 -2.48 -21.34
N GLN A 154 -39.99 -2.82 -22.32
CA GLN A 154 -40.15 -2.47 -23.75
C GLN A 154 -40.67 -3.67 -24.55
#